data_AF-A0A3M2BKA2-F1
#
_entry.id   AF-A0A3M2BKA2-F1
#
_cell.length_a   1.000
_cell.length_b   1.000
_cell.length_c   1.000
_cell.angle_alpha   90.00
_cell.angle_beta   90.00
_cell.angle_gamma   90.00
#
_symmetry.space_group_name_H-M   'P 1'
#
loop_
_entity.id
_entity.type
_entity.pdbx_description
1 polymer ?
#
loop_
_entity_poly.entity_id
_entity_poly.type
_entity_poly.pdbx_seq_one_letter_code
_entity_poly.pdbx_strand_id
1 'polypeptide(L)'
;MDKGYKNYLSWDELATLVKEGAYIGNHSYSHTHLIDRLSGEDTTGWKNRIREDIQRAQEDIQKRLGVTPKLFSYPYGEFTTELQKLVSELGLFGITQKSGALDQDFDPLAVPRFPMAIPHDSLNRLIIAANARPLPVMLIDASPRMLSEEETATQRYEFSIHADGYRIDELACYNSGDGTRLETSKTYHNNEIRVSMQLPAWSAGVRKINCTAPSKREKNVFYWYSRLWIVYHSHKKPEQPE
;
A
#
# COMPACT_ATOMS: atom_id res chain seq x y z
N MET A 1 -20.83 1.85 -11.42
CA MET A 1 -22.08 2.41 -10.89
C MET A 1 -23.10 2.63 -12.01
N ASP A 2 -22.84 3.52 -12.97
CA ASP A 2 -23.85 3.94 -13.96
C ASP A 2 -24.30 2.86 -14.97
N LYS A 3 -23.56 1.76 -15.06
CA LYS A 3 -23.91 0.61 -15.91
C LYS A 3 -24.82 -0.42 -15.23
N GLY A 4 -25.23 -0.20 -13.97
CA GLY A 4 -26.20 -1.06 -13.27
C GLY A 4 -25.74 -2.50 -13.01
N TYR A 5 -24.44 -2.72 -12.86
CA TYR A 5 -23.91 -4.06 -12.58
C TYR A 5 -24.39 -4.58 -11.21
N LYS A 6 -24.93 -5.80 -11.19
CA LYS A 6 -25.56 -6.41 -9.99
C LYS A 6 -24.63 -6.63 -8.78
N ASN A 7 -23.32 -6.61 -8.98
CA ASN A 7 -22.33 -6.84 -7.93
C ASN A 7 -21.78 -5.55 -7.30
N TYR A 8 -22.38 -4.40 -7.60
CA TYR A 8 -21.98 -3.10 -7.08
C TYR A 8 -23.19 -2.41 -6.46
N LEU A 9 -22.93 -1.59 -5.46
CA LEU A 9 -23.95 -0.74 -4.86
C LEU A 9 -24.48 0.26 -5.90
N SER A 10 -25.77 0.54 -5.83
CA SER A 10 -26.42 1.64 -6.54
C SER A 10 -26.19 2.96 -5.82
N TRP A 11 -26.51 4.07 -6.49
CA TRP A 11 -26.44 5.40 -5.87
C TRP A 11 -27.43 5.56 -4.71
N ASP A 12 -28.61 4.93 -4.78
CA ASP A 12 -29.61 4.98 -3.73
C ASP A 12 -29.17 4.18 -2.48
N GLU A 13 -28.52 3.03 -2.68
CA GLU A 13 -27.91 2.26 -1.60
C GLU A 13 -26.77 3.04 -0.94
N LEU A 14 -25.90 3.68 -1.73
CA LEU A 14 -24.85 4.55 -1.18
C LEU A 14 -25.43 5.74 -0.40
N ALA A 15 -26.50 6.37 -0.90
CA ALA A 15 -27.16 7.46 -0.18
C ALA A 15 -27.77 6.99 1.14
N THR A 16 -28.25 5.75 1.20
CA THR A 16 -28.72 5.13 2.45
C THR A 16 -27.57 4.95 3.43
N LEU A 17 -26.44 4.39 2.99
CA LEU A 17 -25.25 4.23 3.83
C LEU A 17 -24.72 5.58 4.36
N VAL A 18 -24.71 6.63 3.53
CA VAL A 18 -24.33 7.98 3.97
C VAL A 18 -25.26 8.49 5.09
N LYS A 19 -26.58 8.29 4.96
CA LYS A 19 -27.56 8.67 6.00
C LYS A 19 -27.35 7.89 7.30
N GLU A 20 -26.87 6.65 7.20
CA GLU A 20 -26.51 5.80 8.35
C GLU A 20 -25.11 6.08 8.92
N GLY A 21 -24.40 7.08 8.38
CA GLY A 21 -23.11 7.53 8.90
C GLY A 21 -21.89 6.86 8.26
N ALA A 22 -22.07 6.09 7.20
CA ALA A 22 -20.94 5.54 6.45
C ALA A 22 -20.17 6.66 5.72
N TYR A 23 -18.85 6.53 5.70
CA TYR A 23 -17.99 7.40 4.92
C TYR A 23 -17.76 6.84 3.51
N ILE A 24 -17.96 7.67 2.48
CA ILE A 24 -17.72 7.29 1.09
C ILE A 24 -16.38 7.84 0.62
N GLY A 25 -15.45 6.94 0.32
CA GLY A 25 -14.15 7.26 -0.27
C GLY A 25 -14.17 7.27 -1.80
N ASN A 26 -13.13 7.83 -2.40
CA ASN A 26 -12.87 7.77 -3.84
C ASN A 26 -12.08 6.50 -4.17
N HIS A 27 -12.43 5.81 -5.25
CA HIS A 27 -11.71 4.63 -5.73
C HIS A 27 -11.41 4.67 -7.23
N SER A 28 -11.19 5.88 -7.75
CA SER A 28 -11.11 6.21 -9.17
C SER A 28 -12.43 6.00 -9.92
N TYR A 29 -12.56 6.60 -11.10
CA TYR A 29 -13.76 6.45 -11.92
C TYR A 29 -13.73 5.16 -12.75
N SER A 30 -12.59 4.86 -13.39
CA SER A 30 -12.45 3.70 -14.28
C SER A 30 -12.02 2.40 -13.61
N HIS A 31 -11.46 2.45 -12.40
CA HIS A 31 -10.85 1.31 -11.72
C HIS A 31 -9.79 0.58 -12.58
N THR A 32 -9.03 1.35 -13.36
CA THR A 32 -7.89 0.85 -14.16
C THR A 32 -6.62 0.77 -13.32
N HIS A 33 -5.58 0.11 -13.84
CA HIS A 33 -4.23 0.20 -13.31
C HIS A 33 -3.71 1.62 -13.51
N LEU A 34 -3.87 2.49 -12.50
CA LEU A 34 -3.58 3.92 -12.65
C LEU A 34 -2.10 4.22 -12.89
N ILE A 35 -1.23 3.27 -12.55
CA ILE A 35 0.21 3.33 -12.79
C ILE A 35 0.58 3.05 -14.25
N ASP A 36 -0.34 2.49 -15.04
CA ASP A 36 -0.09 2.15 -16.44
C ASP A 36 -0.15 3.41 -17.33
N ARG A 37 0.77 3.42 -18.30
CA ARG A 37 0.79 4.39 -19.38
C ARG A 37 0.12 3.81 -20.62
N LEU A 38 -0.61 4.65 -21.34
CA LEU A 38 -1.10 4.31 -22.66
C LEU A 38 0.04 4.35 -23.69
N SER A 39 -0.15 3.68 -24.82
CA SER A 39 0.86 3.67 -25.90
C SER A 39 1.13 5.10 -26.40
N GLY A 40 2.38 5.54 -26.30
CA GLY A 40 2.80 6.89 -26.69
C GLY A 40 2.41 8.00 -25.71
N GLU A 41 1.94 7.65 -24.51
CA GLU A 41 1.55 8.62 -23.50
C GLU A 41 2.75 9.09 -22.66
N ASP A 42 3.08 10.37 -22.81
CA ASP A 42 4.11 11.01 -21.98
C ASP A 42 3.63 11.22 -20.52
N THR A 43 4.53 11.69 -19.66
CA THR A 43 4.24 11.95 -18.23
C THR A 43 3.14 12.98 -18.01
N THR A 44 3.04 13.99 -18.87
CA THR A 44 2.04 15.06 -18.73
C THR A 44 0.66 14.55 -19.10
N GLY A 45 0.56 13.81 -20.22
CA GLY A 45 -0.65 13.13 -20.68
C GLY A 45 -1.16 12.15 -19.64
N TRP A 46 -0.29 11.29 -19.12
CA TRP A 46 -0.61 10.37 -18.03
C TRP A 46 -1.16 11.12 -16.82
N LYS A 47 -0.47 12.16 -16.36
CA LYS A 47 -0.88 12.94 -15.18
C LYS A 47 -2.26 13.57 -15.37
N ASN A 48 -2.54 14.11 -16.55
CA ASN A 48 -3.83 14.74 -16.86
C ASN A 48 -4.95 13.70 -16.91
N ARG A 49 -4.75 12.59 -17.63
CA ARG A 49 -5.73 11.50 -17.72
C ARG A 49 -6.09 10.94 -16.35
N ILE A 50 -5.09 10.63 -15.51
CA ILE A 50 -5.34 10.09 -14.18
C ILE A 50 -5.98 11.14 -13.26
N ARG A 51 -5.62 12.43 -13.40
CA ARG A 51 -6.27 13.51 -12.64
C ARG A 51 -7.76 13.58 -12.96
N GLU A 52 -8.08 13.61 -14.25
CA GLU A 52 -9.47 13.65 -14.73
C GLU A 52 -10.27 12.42 -14.25
N ASP A 53 -9.67 11.23 -14.25
CA ASP A 53 -10.32 10.01 -13.74
C ASP A 53 -10.69 10.14 -12.25
N ILE A 54 -9.75 10.60 -11.41
CA ILE A 54 -9.98 10.76 -9.98
C ILE A 54 -10.98 11.89 -9.69
N GLN A 55 -10.87 13.02 -10.40
CA GLN A 55 -11.77 14.17 -10.25
C GLN A 55 -13.19 13.86 -10.69
N ARG A 56 -13.36 13.11 -11.78
CA ARG A 56 -14.69 12.67 -12.22
C ARG A 56 -15.40 11.86 -11.13
N ALA A 57 -14.68 10.95 -10.46
CA ALA A 57 -15.25 10.22 -9.31
C ALA A 57 -15.61 11.16 -8.15
N GLN A 58 -14.78 12.18 -7.85
CA GLN A 58 -15.13 13.21 -6.85
C GLN A 58 -16.42 13.93 -7.20
N GLU A 59 -16.55 14.38 -8.46
CA GLU A 59 -17.69 15.14 -8.95
C GLU A 59 -18.97 14.32 -8.91
N ASP A 60 -18.93 13.06 -9.36
CA ASP A 60 -20.08 12.16 -9.31
C ASP A 60 -20.53 11.89 -7.88
N ILE A 61 -19.60 11.63 -6.95
CA ILE A 61 -19.91 11.43 -5.53
C ILE A 61 -20.51 12.71 -4.93
N GLN A 62 -19.91 13.87 -5.16
CA GLN A 62 -20.42 15.14 -4.65
C GLN A 62 -21.82 15.45 -5.19
N LYS A 63 -22.03 15.28 -6.50
CA LYS A 63 -23.30 15.59 -7.16
C LYS A 63 -24.44 14.69 -6.66
N ARG A 64 -24.17 13.41 -6.42
CA ARG A 64 -25.22 12.42 -6.13
C ARG A 64 -25.44 12.20 -4.63
N LEU A 65 -24.38 12.30 -3.83
CA LEU A 65 -24.42 12.00 -2.39
C LEU A 65 -24.24 13.24 -1.52
N GLY A 66 -23.86 14.39 -2.11
CA GLY A 66 -23.63 15.63 -1.37
C GLY A 66 -22.36 15.64 -0.51
N VAL A 67 -21.49 14.63 -0.65
CA VAL A 67 -20.25 14.49 0.13
C VAL A 67 -19.01 14.66 -0.75
N THR A 68 -17.96 15.25 -0.19
CA THR A 68 -16.65 15.36 -0.86
C THR A 68 -15.66 14.39 -0.21
N PRO A 69 -15.30 13.27 -0.87
CA PRO A 69 -14.30 12.36 -0.33
C PRO A 69 -12.97 13.06 -0.07
N LYS A 70 -12.33 12.69 1.05
CA LYS A 70 -10.93 13.01 1.43
C LYS A 70 -10.01 11.80 1.37
N LEU A 71 -10.58 10.58 1.29
CA LEU A 71 -9.81 9.34 1.20
C LEU A 71 -9.87 8.82 -0.24
N PHE A 72 -8.73 8.36 -0.73
CA PHE A 72 -8.56 7.72 -2.02
C PHE A 72 -7.98 6.32 -1.83
N SER A 73 -8.72 5.30 -2.22
CA SER A 73 -8.21 3.93 -2.28
C SER A 73 -7.57 3.70 -3.64
N TYR A 74 -6.29 3.32 -3.67
CA TYR A 74 -5.62 2.97 -4.92
C TYR A 74 -6.23 1.69 -5.50
N PRO A 75 -6.73 1.68 -6.76
CA PRO A 75 -7.09 0.45 -7.45
C PRO A 75 -5.96 -0.57 -7.38
N TYR A 76 -6.29 -1.81 -7.03
CA TYR A 76 -5.33 -2.92 -6.84
C TYR A 76 -4.23 -2.67 -5.77
N GLY A 77 -4.29 -1.55 -5.03
CA GLY A 77 -3.25 -1.16 -4.07
C GLY A 77 -1.95 -0.67 -4.71
N GLU A 78 -1.96 -0.36 -6.01
CA GLU A 78 -0.82 0.08 -6.79
C GLU A 78 -0.57 1.58 -6.62
N PHE A 79 0.66 1.96 -6.32
CA PHE A 79 1.03 3.37 -6.26
C PHE A 79 2.51 3.57 -6.60
N THR A 80 2.80 4.69 -7.24
CA THR A 80 4.15 5.21 -7.49
C THR A 80 4.30 6.58 -6.83
N THR A 81 5.53 7.10 -6.78
CA THR A 81 5.79 8.45 -6.25
C THR A 81 5.01 9.52 -7.04
N GLU A 82 4.90 9.37 -8.36
CA GLU A 82 4.15 10.29 -9.23
C GLU A 82 2.65 10.25 -8.94
N LEU A 83 2.08 9.05 -8.74
CA LEU A 83 0.67 8.91 -8.39
C LEU A 83 0.38 9.44 -6.99
N GLN A 84 1.26 9.21 -6.02
CA GLN A 84 1.17 9.81 -4.69
C GLN A 84 1.16 11.34 -4.77
N LYS A 85 2.05 11.93 -5.57
CA LYS A 85 2.10 13.38 -5.79
C LYS A 85 0.78 13.91 -6.37
N LEU A 86 0.21 13.21 -7.36
CA LEU A 86 -1.08 13.60 -7.93
C LEU A 86 -2.22 13.52 -6.90
N VAL A 87 -2.29 12.46 -6.10
CA VAL A 87 -3.25 12.31 -5.00
C VAL A 87 -3.11 13.45 -3.98
N SER A 88 -1.86 13.83 -3.66
CA SER A 88 -1.57 14.97 -2.78
C SER A 88 -2.01 16.31 -3.38
N GLU A 89 -1.77 16.55 -4.67
CA GLU A 89 -2.20 17.76 -5.37
C GLU A 89 -3.72 17.92 -5.37
N LEU A 90 -4.46 16.80 -5.31
CA LEU A 90 -5.91 16.77 -5.19
C LEU A 90 -6.41 16.90 -3.75
N GLY A 91 -5.52 17.00 -2.76
CA GLY A 91 -5.87 17.13 -1.35
C GLY A 91 -6.48 15.87 -0.73
N LEU A 92 -6.09 14.70 -1.23
CA LEU A 92 -6.60 13.38 -0.81
C LEU A 92 -5.55 12.62 0.01
N PHE A 93 -6.02 11.76 0.91
CA PHE A 93 -5.21 10.77 1.62
C PHE A 93 -5.25 9.44 0.87
N GLY A 94 -4.10 8.80 0.67
CA GLY A 94 -3.95 7.56 -0.09
C GLY A 94 -4.00 6.31 0.78
N ILE A 95 -4.99 5.45 0.55
CA ILE A 95 -5.17 4.16 1.24
C ILE A 95 -4.65 3.03 0.35
N THR A 96 -3.66 2.28 0.82
CA THR A 96 -2.94 1.25 0.05
C THR A 96 -3.43 -0.17 0.35
N GLN A 97 -2.77 -1.20 -0.18
CA GLN A 97 -3.00 -2.61 0.19
C GLN A 97 -1.78 -3.28 0.84
N LYS A 98 -0.93 -2.50 1.52
CA LYS A 98 0.13 -3.04 2.38
C LYS A 98 -0.39 -3.18 3.81
N SER A 99 -0.19 -4.36 4.41
CA SER A 99 -0.53 -4.62 5.80
C SER A 99 0.28 -3.72 6.73
N GLY A 100 -0.28 -3.31 7.86
CA GLY A 100 0.45 -2.47 8.81
C GLY A 100 -0.48 -1.69 9.71
N ALA A 101 0.03 -1.41 10.91
CA ALA A 101 -0.62 -0.50 11.85
C ALA A 101 -0.18 0.94 11.57
N LEU A 102 -0.99 1.89 12.04
CA LEU A 102 -0.71 3.32 11.95
C LEU A 102 0.03 3.79 13.22
N ASP A 103 1.02 4.67 13.04
CA ASP A 103 1.58 5.54 14.07
C ASP A 103 1.15 6.99 13.82
N GLN A 104 1.73 7.93 14.58
CA GLN A 104 1.48 9.37 14.41
C GLN A 104 2.20 9.95 13.18
N ASP A 105 3.25 9.27 12.70
CA ASP A 105 4.14 9.74 11.62
C ASP A 105 3.85 9.03 10.29
N PHE A 106 2.63 8.52 10.12
CA PHE A 106 2.25 7.76 8.93
C PHE A 106 2.28 8.62 7.66
N ASP A 107 2.69 8.03 6.54
CA ASP A 107 2.60 8.67 5.22
C ASP A 107 1.12 8.83 4.83
N PRO A 108 0.57 10.07 4.74
CA PRO A 108 -0.84 10.29 4.41
C PRO A 108 -1.20 9.85 2.99
N LEU A 109 -0.21 9.62 2.13
CA LEU A 109 -0.37 9.15 0.75
C LEU A 109 -0.12 7.64 0.62
N ALA A 110 0.24 6.95 1.71
CA ALA A 110 0.43 5.50 1.71
C ALA A 110 -0.03 4.85 3.02
N VAL A 111 -1.23 5.22 3.47
CA VAL A 111 -1.87 4.70 4.68
C VAL A 111 -2.02 3.16 4.53
N PRO A 112 -1.39 2.35 5.41
CA PRO A 112 -1.53 0.90 5.40
C PRO A 112 -2.92 0.45 5.85
N ARG A 113 -3.31 -0.74 5.40
CA ARG A 113 -4.47 -1.47 5.92
C ARG A 113 -4.25 -2.97 5.79
N PHE A 114 -4.87 -3.75 6.65
CA PHE A 114 -4.86 -5.19 6.53
C PHE A 114 -5.95 -5.65 5.56
N PRO A 115 -5.61 -6.29 4.42
CA PRO A 115 -6.62 -6.92 3.58
C PRO A 115 -7.29 -8.05 4.37
N MET A 116 -8.62 -8.04 4.46
CA MET A 116 -9.44 -9.06 5.11
C MET A 116 -10.33 -9.71 4.05
N ALA A 117 -9.74 -10.59 3.25
CA ALA A 117 -10.40 -11.31 2.16
C ALA A 117 -9.76 -12.69 2.05
N ILE A 118 -10.47 -13.67 1.47
CA ILE A 118 -9.98 -15.05 1.31
C ILE A 118 -8.60 -15.04 0.62
N PRO A 119 -7.59 -15.76 1.16
CA PRO A 119 -7.63 -16.69 2.30
C PRO A 119 -7.30 -16.06 3.68
N HIS A 120 -7.28 -14.74 3.78
CA HIS A 120 -6.86 -13.94 4.94
C HIS A 120 -8.02 -13.37 5.78
N ASP A 121 -9.15 -14.08 5.82
CA ASP A 121 -10.42 -13.65 6.42
C ASP A 121 -10.71 -14.28 7.80
N SER A 122 -9.77 -15.05 8.36
CA SER A 122 -9.97 -15.69 9.67
C SER A 122 -10.09 -14.69 10.83
N LEU A 123 -10.95 -15.02 11.81
CA LEU A 123 -11.12 -14.21 13.03
C LEU A 123 -9.80 -14.03 13.80
N ASN A 124 -8.97 -15.07 13.87
CA ASN A 124 -7.66 -14.98 14.50
C ASN A 124 -6.78 -13.94 13.81
N ARG A 125 -6.80 -13.88 12.48
CA ARG A 125 -6.06 -12.87 11.72
C ARG A 125 -6.64 -11.48 11.94
N LEU A 126 -7.96 -11.33 12.01
CA LEU A 126 -8.61 -10.05 12.33
C LEU A 126 -8.14 -9.54 13.70
N ILE A 127 -8.11 -10.40 14.71
CA ILE A 127 -7.64 -10.04 16.06
C ILE A 127 -6.17 -9.60 16.03
N ILE A 128 -5.30 -10.31 15.31
CA ILE A 128 -3.90 -9.91 15.15
C ILE A 128 -3.79 -8.55 14.45
N ALA A 129 -4.51 -8.36 13.34
CA ALA A 129 -4.50 -7.12 12.57
C ALA A 129 -5.00 -5.92 13.38
N ALA A 130 -6.10 -6.09 14.12
CA ALA A 130 -6.72 -5.04 14.93
C ALA A 130 -5.83 -4.63 16.12
N ASN A 131 -5.03 -5.55 16.66
CA ASN A 131 -4.12 -5.28 17.78
C ASN A 131 -2.68 -4.99 17.36
N ALA A 132 -2.39 -4.99 16.05
CA ALA A 132 -1.03 -4.74 15.57
C ALA A 132 -0.53 -3.35 16.01
N ARG A 133 0.78 -3.26 16.26
CA ARG A 133 1.47 -2.01 16.55
C ARG A 133 2.38 -1.64 15.38
N PRO A 134 2.62 -0.36 15.11
CA PRO A 134 3.58 0.05 14.08
C PRO A 134 4.98 -0.33 14.54
N LEU A 135 5.75 -1.00 13.67
CA LEU A 135 7.19 -1.17 13.91
C LEU A 135 7.89 0.18 13.67
N PRO A 136 8.72 0.70 14.59
CA PRO A 136 9.29 2.04 14.53
C PRO A 136 10.44 2.11 13.52
N VAL A 137 10.11 2.10 12.23
CA VAL A 137 11.06 2.25 11.13
C VAL A 137 11.39 3.72 10.93
N MET A 138 12.69 4.05 10.99
CA MET A 138 13.15 5.43 10.88
C MET A 138 13.73 5.77 9.52
N LEU A 139 14.56 4.88 8.99
CA LEU A 139 15.26 5.05 7.74
C LEU A 139 14.90 3.87 6.86
N ILE A 140 14.37 4.18 5.69
CA ILE A 140 14.17 3.21 4.63
C ILE A 140 15.20 3.57 3.59
N ASP A 141 15.94 2.59 3.07
CA ASP A 141 16.87 2.86 1.98
C ASP A 141 16.15 3.53 0.79
N ALA A 142 16.91 4.30 0.01
CA ALA A 142 16.39 4.96 -1.19
C ALA A 142 16.22 3.97 -2.36
N SER A 143 16.10 2.67 -2.08
CA SER A 143 15.98 1.65 -3.12
C SER A 143 14.73 1.89 -3.97
N PRO A 144 14.82 1.66 -5.30
CA PRO A 144 13.71 1.86 -6.19
C PRO A 144 12.54 0.95 -5.82
N ARG A 145 11.33 1.53 -5.82
CA ARG A 145 10.08 0.80 -5.60
C ARG A 145 9.52 0.17 -6.87
N MET A 146 10.04 0.55 -8.03
CA MET A 146 9.70 -0.03 -9.33
C MET A 146 10.91 -0.80 -9.84
N LEU A 147 10.73 -2.08 -10.11
CA LEU A 147 11.79 -3.00 -10.54
C LEU A 147 11.29 -3.84 -11.71
N SER A 148 12.16 -4.19 -12.64
CA SER A 148 11.91 -5.29 -13.58
C SER A 148 12.04 -6.64 -12.87
N GLU A 149 11.44 -7.68 -13.42
CA GLU A 149 11.60 -9.07 -12.94
C GLU A 149 13.08 -9.45 -12.79
N GLU A 150 13.93 -9.06 -13.75
CA GLU A 150 15.38 -9.30 -13.76
C GLU A 150 16.13 -8.56 -12.64
N GLU A 151 15.69 -7.35 -12.28
CA GLU A 151 16.35 -6.56 -11.24
C GLU A 151 16.05 -7.11 -9.83
N THR A 152 14.86 -7.67 -9.59
CA THR A 152 14.39 -8.03 -8.23
C THR A 152 15.41 -8.84 -7.43
N ALA A 153 15.85 -9.98 -7.95
CA ALA A 153 16.77 -10.88 -7.24
C ALA A 153 18.18 -10.32 -7.05
N THR A 154 18.54 -9.23 -7.73
CA THR A 154 19.85 -8.56 -7.60
C THR A 154 19.86 -7.49 -6.50
N GLN A 155 18.68 -7.01 -6.11
CA GLN A 155 18.55 -5.90 -5.18
C GLN A 155 18.56 -6.37 -3.72
N ARG A 156 19.20 -5.55 -2.88
CA ARG A 156 19.10 -5.65 -1.43
C ARG A 156 18.10 -4.63 -0.93
N TYR A 157 17.38 -4.99 0.12
CA TYR A 157 16.52 -4.07 0.83
C TYR A 157 16.96 -3.94 2.28
N GLU A 158 17.06 -2.69 2.73
CA GLU A 158 17.48 -2.31 4.06
C GLU A 158 16.54 -1.28 4.68
N PHE A 159 16.30 -1.45 5.98
CA PHE A 159 15.65 -0.44 6.80
C PHE A 159 16.18 -0.47 8.22
N SER A 160 16.04 0.65 8.91
CA SER A 160 16.51 0.84 10.28
C SER A 160 15.36 1.02 11.25
N ILE A 161 15.49 0.38 12.41
CA ILE A 161 14.51 0.42 13.50
C ILE A 161 15.20 0.74 14.83
N HIS A 162 14.44 1.28 15.77
CA HIS A 162 14.83 1.33 17.18
C HIS A 162 14.21 0.17 17.94
N ALA A 163 15.01 -0.51 18.76
CA ALA A 163 14.48 -1.55 19.64
C ALA A 163 13.61 -0.95 20.75
N ASP A 164 12.29 -0.95 20.55
CA ASP A 164 11.33 -0.51 21.56
C ASP A 164 10.05 -1.36 21.56
N GLY A 165 9.68 -1.90 22.73
CA GLY A 165 8.41 -2.59 22.93
C GLY A 165 8.24 -3.99 22.30
N TYR A 166 9.12 -4.45 21.41
CA TYR A 166 9.07 -5.78 20.78
C TYR A 166 10.33 -6.62 20.96
N ARG A 167 10.21 -7.93 20.72
CA ARG A 167 11.30 -8.92 20.82
C ARG A 167 12.09 -8.95 19.52
N ILE A 168 13.20 -8.21 19.48
CA ILE A 168 14.02 -8.03 18.27
C ILE A 168 14.59 -9.35 17.73
N ASP A 169 14.96 -10.29 18.60
CA ASP A 169 15.50 -11.58 18.18
C ASP A 169 14.47 -12.42 17.41
N GLU A 170 13.19 -12.16 17.67
CA GLU A 170 12.04 -12.78 16.99
C GLU A 170 11.51 -11.95 15.81
N LEU A 171 12.14 -10.81 15.47
CA LEU A 171 11.81 -10.11 14.23
C LEU A 171 12.09 -11.03 13.04
N ALA A 172 11.07 -11.24 12.22
CA ALA A 172 11.13 -12.00 10.99
C ALA A 172 10.46 -11.23 9.85
N CYS A 173 10.98 -11.41 8.64
CA CYS A 173 10.44 -10.81 7.43
C CYS A 173 9.97 -11.92 6.47
N TYR A 174 8.90 -11.64 5.74
CA TYR A 174 8.19 -12.62 4.93
C TYR A 174 7.89 -12.04 3.54
N ASN A 175 8.10 -12.85 2.51
CA ASN A 175 7.53 -12.60 1.19
C ASN A 175 6.00 -12.74 1.30
N SER A 176 5.26 -11.65 1.09
CA SER A 176 3.81 -11.66 1.37
C SER A 176 3.00 -12.52 0.41
N GLY A 177 3.56 -12.82 -0.77
CA GLY A 177 2.85 -13.58 -1.81
C GLY A 177 2.62 -15.04 -1.41
N ASP A 178 3.62 -15.67 -0.80
CA ASP A 178 3.62 -17.09 -0.45
C ASP A 178 3.82 -17.35 1.06
N GLY A 179 4.15 -16.31 1.84
CA GLY A 179 4.44 -16.43 3.27
C GLY A 179 5.84 -16.96 3.58
N THR A 180 6.72 -17.10 2.58
CA THR A 180 8.08 -17.60 2.76
C THR A 180 8.87 -16.65 3.67
N ARG A 181 9.45 -17.19 4.74
CA ARG A 181 10.35 -16.43 5.63
C ARG A 181 11.65 -16.11 4.88
N LEU A 182 12.05 -14.85 4.92
CA LEU A 182 13.27 -14.35 4.31
C LEU A 182 14.43 -14.44 5.30
N GLU A 183 15.62 -14.74 4.78
CA GLU A 183 16.86 -14.62 5.52
C GLU A 183 17.21 -13.15 5.72
N THR A 184 17.38 -12.75 6.97
CA THR A 184 17.68 -11.36 7.36
C THR A 184 18.99 -11.30 8.12
N SER A 185 19.84 -10.33 7.81
CA SER A 185 20.94 -9.94 8.68
C SER A 185 20.56 -8.72 9.50
N LYS A 186 21.08 -8.63 10.74
CA LYS A 186 20.87 -7.51 11.65
C LYS A 186 22.23 -6.97 12.07
N THR A 187 22.48 -5.69 11.85
CA THR A 187 23.65 -5.00 12.41
C THR A 187 23.20 -3.98 13.43
N TYR A 188 23.99 -3.83 14.49
CA TYR A 188 23.66 -3.02 15.65
C TYR A 188 24.63 -1.85 15.73
N HIS A 189 24.12 -0.62 15.69
CA HIS A 189 24.91 0.60 15.78
C HIS A 189 24.22 1.59 16.71
N ASN A 190 24.81 1.86 17.88
CA ASN A 190 24.18 2.66 18.95
C ASN A 190 22.79 2.10 19.30
N ASN A 191 21.74 2.93 19.21
CA ASN A 191 20.34 2.53 19.43
C ASN A 191 19.64 2.07 18.14
N GLU A 192 20.32 2.08 17.01
CA GLU A 192 19.78 1.71 15.71
C GLU A 192 20.09 0.25 15.38
N ILE A 193 19.08 -0.44 14.85
CA ILE A 193 19.21 -1.80 14.34
C ILE A 193 18.88 -1.75 12.87
N ARG A 194 19.86 -2.10 12.05
CA ARG A 194 19.73 -2.15 10.61
C ARG A 194 19.42 -3.57 10.20
N VAL A 195 18.29 -3.73 9.53
CA VAL A 195 17.78 -5.02 9.04
C VAL A 195 17.95 -5.03 7.54
N SER A 196 18.66 -6.02 7.02
CA SER A 196 18.86 -6.15 5.58
C SER A 196 18.55 -7.56 5.08
N MET A 197 18.05 -7.64 3.85
CA MET A 197 17.71 -8.91 3.18
C MET A 197 17.91 -8.80 1.67
N GLN A 198 18.08 -9.94 1.02
CA GLN A 198 17.98 -10.02 -0.44
C GLN A 198 16.50 -9.98 -0.83
N LEU A 199 16.17 -9.24 -1.89
CA LEU A 199 14.82 -9.34 -2.46
C LEU A 199 14.65 -10.70 -3.17
N PRO A 200 13.48 -11.35 -3.05
CA PRO A 200 13.19 -12.55 -3.82
C PRO A 200 13.15 -12.28 -5.32
N ALA A 201 13.37 -13.34 -6.12
CA ALA A 201 13.04 -13.31 -7.54
C ALA A 201 11.52 -13.25 -7.70
N TRP A 202 10.99 -12.08 -8.06
CA TRP A 202 9.56 -11.86 -8.19
C TRP A 202 9.17 -11.78 -9.67
N SER A 203 8.00 -12.36 -9.98
CA SER A 203 7.29 -12.03 -11.22
C SER A 203 6.61 -10.66 -11.13
N ALA A 204 6.14 -10.16 -12.27
CA ALA A 204 5.45 -8.87 -12.39
C ALA A 204 4.18 -8.77 -11.54
N GLY A 205 3.88 -7.54 -11.10
CA GLY A 205 2.76 -7.16 -10.26
C GLY A 205 3.20 -6.54 -8.93
N VAL A 206 2.23 -6.33 -8.05
CA VAL A 206 2.48 -5.80 -6.70
C VAL A 206 3.18 -6.86 -5.84
N ARG A 207 4.31 -6.50 -5.26
CA ARG A 207 5.10 -7.36 -4.36
C ARG A 207 5.30 -6.68 -3.02
N LYS A 208 5.33 -7.47 -1.95
CA LYS A 208 5.36 -6.95 -0.58
C LYS A 208 6.24 -7.80 0.30
N ILE A 209 6.99 -7.13 1.17
CA ILE A 209 7.66 -7.76 2.30
C ILE A 209 6.97 -7.26 3.57
N ASN A 210 6.54 -8.19 4.41
CA ASN A 210 6.00 -7.89 5.74
C ASN A 210 7.04 -8.31 6.78
N CYS A 211 7.43 -7.40 7.66
CA CYS A 211 8.29 -7.71 8.79
C CYS A 211 7.48 -7.58 10.08
N THR A 212 7.53 -8.60 10.93
CA THR A 212 6.80 -8.62 12.19
C THR A 212 7.69 -9.02 13.35
N ALA A 213 7.46 -8.40 14.51
CA ALA A 213 8.11 -8.74 15.76
C ALA A 213 7.07 -8.83 16.88
N PRO A 214 7.05 -9.90 17.67
CA PRO A 214 6.11 -10.00 18.80
C PRO A 214 6.35 -8.93 19.87
N SER A 215 5.28 -8.44 20.51
CA SER A 215 5.37 -7.53 21.66
C SER A 215 6.08 -8.19 22.84
N LYS A 216 6.89 -7.42 23.59
CA LYS A 216 7.49 -7.86 24.86
C LYS A 216 6.45 -7.97 25.99
N ARG A 217 5.36 -7.23 25.91
CA ARG A 217 4.41 -7.01 27.03
C ARG A 217 3.07 -7.71 26.82
N GLU A 218 2.64 -7.85 25.57
CA GLU A 218 1.29 -8.28 25.24
C GLU A 218 1.33 -9.57 24.43
N LYS A 219 0.52 -10.56 24.85
CA LYS A 219 0.38 -11.82 24.11
C LYS A 219 -0.38 -11.57 22.81
N ASN A 220 0.03 -12.24 21.73
CA ASN A 220 -0.59 -12.15 20.39
C ASN A 220 -0.61 -10.75 19.76
N VAL A 221 0.17 -9.81 20.27
CA VAL A 221 0.39 -8.49 19.67
C VAL A 221 1.70 -8.51 18.90
N PHE A 222 1.67 -8.00 17.67
CA PHE A 222 2.82 -7.92 16.79
C PHE A 222 3.05 -6.49 16.34
N TYR A 223 4.31 -6.07 16.37
CA TYR A 223 4.79 -4.88 15.70
C TYR A 223 4.95 -5.21 14.23
N TRP A 224 4.45 -4.37 13.35
CA TRP A 224 4.26 -4.66 11.94
C TRP A 224 4.83 -3.54 11.08
N TYR A 225 5.67 -3.93 10.12
CA TYR A 225 6.11 -3.07 9.03
C TYR A 225 5.85 -3.76 7.70
N SER A 226 5.54 -2.99 6.67
CA SER A 226 5.47 -3.54 5.32
C SER A 226 5.97 -2.54 4.29
N ARG A 227 6.70 -3.09 3.32
CA ARG A 227 7.18 -2.38 2.15
C ARG A 227 6.59 -3.02 0.90
N LEU A 228 6.27 -2.19 -0.08
CA LEU A 228 5.63 -2.57 -1.34
C LEU A 228 6.52 -2.14 -2.51
N TRP A 229 6.58 -3.01 -3.52
CA TRP A 229 7.21 -2.79 -4.81
C TRP A 229 6.20 -3.04 -5.93
N ILE A 230 6.39 -2.35 -7.05
CA ILE A 230 5.76 -2.64 -8.32
C ILE A 230 6.81 -3.33 -9.19
N VAL A 231 6.54 -4.57 -9.57
CA VAL A 231 7.42 -5.32 -10.48
C VAL A 231 6.81 -5.31 -11.88
N TYR A 232 7.58 -4.96 -12.91
CA TYR A 232 7.13 -4.96 -14.30
C TYR A 232 7.87 -6.03 -15.11
N HIS A 233 7.23 -6.53 -16.17
CA HIS A 233 7.88 -7.45 -17.10
C HIS A 233 9.08 -6.80 -17.77
N SER A 234 10.21 -7.50 -17.88
CA SER A 234 11.46 -6.96 -18.45
C SER A 234 11.28 -6.33 -19.85
N HIS A 235 10.32 -6.80 -20.64
CA HIS A 235 10.02 -6.30 -21.99
C HIS A 235 9.10 -5.06 -22.03
N LYS A 236 8.60 -4.60 -20.88
CA LYS A 236 7.76 -3.40 -20.73
C LYS A 236 8.41 -2.45 -19.73
N LYS A 237 9.62 -1.97 -20.02
CA LYS A 237 10.23 -0.89 -19.23
C LYS A 237 9.32 0.34 -19.32
N PRO A 238 8.69 0.82 -18.23
CA PRO A 238 8.11 2.15 -18.23
C PRO A 238 9.29 3.10 -18.42
N GLU A 239 9.22 4.01 -19.40
CA GLU A 239 10.21 5.08 -19.51
C GLU A 239 10.30 5.79 -18.15
N GLN A 240 11.42 5.60 -17.46
CA GLN A 240 11.71 6.37 -16.26
C GLN A 240 12.05 7.79 -16.71
N PRO A 241 11.44 8.82 -16.12
CA PRO A 241 11.81 10.19 -16.42
C PRO A 241 13.29 10.41 -16.02
N GLU A 242 14.06 11.05 -16.91
CA GLU A 242 15.36 11.66 -16.58
C GLU A 242 15.22 12.73 -15.49
#